data_AF-A0A0E0CCP2-F1
#
_entry.id   AF-A0A0E0CCP2-F1
#
_cell.length_a   1.000
_cell.length_b   1.000
_cell.length_c   1.000
_cell.angle_alpha   90.00
_cell.angle_beta   90.00
_cell.angle_gamma   90.00
#
_symmetry.space_group_name_H-M   'P 1'
#
loop_
_entity.id
_entity.type
_entity.pdbx_description
1 polymer ?
#
loop_
_entity_poly.entity_id
_entity_poly.type
_entity_poly.pdbx_seq_one_letter_code
_entity_poly.pdbx_strand_id
1 'polypeptide(L)'
;MADHHGDHHADGHRRQQQLQGEAADQAAAEIIKEQDRLLPIANVGRIMKQILPPNAKISKEAKETMQECVSEFISFVTGEASDKCHKEKRKTVNGDDVCWAFGALGFDDYVDPMRSRDLNFSGFNQLGRLQPMQGLPRASSSSTSASRDRDGGDGDGGGGGVTMTNGQDNLLPIANVGRIMKDGLPPQAKISKRAKETIQECATEFISFVTGEASERCRRERRKTVNGDDVCHAMRTLGLDHYADAMHRYLQRYREGEELA
;
A
#
# COMPACT_ATOMS: atom_id res chain seq x y z
N MET A 1 -58.65 25.33 40.35
CA MET A 1 -58.62 24.75 38.98
C MET A 1 -57.16 24.62 38.60
N ALA A 2 -56.78 23.43 38.14
CA ALA A 2 -55.46 22.82 38.30
C ALA A 2 -54.33 23.41 37.45
N ASP A 3 -53.12 23.37 38.03
CA ASP A 3 -51.82 23.62 37.41
C ASP A 3 -51.52 22.67 36.25
N HIS A 4 -51.12 23.23 35.09
CA HIS A 4 -50.40 22.52 34.05
C HIS A 4 -48.90 22.85 34.19
N HIS A 5 -48.17 21.99 34.89
CA HIS A 5 -46.71 21.94 34.86
C HIS A 5 -46.30 20.50 34.56
N GLY A 6 -45.64 20.31 33.42
CA GLY A 6 -44.89 19.09 33.11
C GLY A 6 -45.09 18.58 31.71
N ASP A 7 -44.29 19.08 30.75
CA ASP A 7 -43.82 18.22 29.64
C ASP A 7 -42.59 18.76 28.88
N HIS A 8 -41.64 19.42 29.56
CA HIS A 8 -40.40 19.90 28.91
C HIS A 8 -39.13 19.09 29.23
N HIS A 9 -39.21 18.11 30.12
CA HIS A 9 -38.06 17.30 30.52
C HIS A 9 -37.86 16.02 29.67
N ALA A 10 -38.90 15.51 29.00
CA ALA A 10 -38.82 14.28 28.21
C ALA A 10 -38.16 14.49 26.83
N ASP A 11 -38.31 15.68 26.24
CA ASP A 11 -37.75 16.01 24.92
C ASP A 11 -36.22 16.16 24.93
N GLY A 12 -35.65 16.65 26.04
CA GLY A 12 -34.19 16.82 26.17
C GLY A 12 -33.43 15.51 26.15
N HIS A 13 -33.92 14.49 26.88
CA HIS A 13 -33.30 13.16 26.92
C HIS A 13 -33.43 12.41 25.59
N ARG A 14 -34.58 12.55 24.91
CA ARG A 14 -34.82 11.91 23.61
C ARG A 14 -33.92 12.52 22.52
N ARG A 15 -33.72 13.83 22.54
CA ARG A 15 -32.82 14.55 21.63
C ARG A 15 -31.34 14.24 21.90
N GLN A 16 -30.95 14.06 23.16
CA GLN A 16 -29.59 13.67 23.52
C GLN A 16 -29.27 12.21 23.14
N GLN A 17 -30.24 11.29 23.27
CA GLN A 17 -30.11 9.91 22.75
C GLN A 17 -30.04 9.85 21.22
N GLN A 18 -30.80 10.70 20.52
CA GLN A 18 -30.78 10.76 19.06
C GLN A 18 -29.42 11.27 18.53
N LEU A 19 -28.86 12.32 19.14
CA LEU A 19 -27.54 12.85 18.79
C LEU A 19 -26.40 11.86 19.10
N GLN A 20 -26.53 11.05 20.16
CA GLN A 20 -25.55 9.99 20.46
C GLN A 20 -25.65 8.81 19.48
N GLY A 21 -26.85 8.45 19.03
CA GLY A 21 -27.06 7.43 17.99
C GLY A 21 -26.51 7.87 16.63
N GLU A 22 -26.73 9.13 16.24
CA GLU A 22 -26.19 9.69 14.99
C GLU A 22 -24.66 9.78 14.99
N ALA A 23 -24.04 10.11 16.13
CA ALA A 23 -22.58 10.12 16.27
C ALA A 23 -21.97 8.70 16.22
N ALA A 24 -22.64 7.71 16.80
CA ALA A 24 -22.22 6.31 16.74
C ALA A 24 -22.35 5.72 15.32
N ASP A 25 -23.44 6.04 14.61
CA ASP A 25 -23.63 5.65 13.21
C ASP A 25 -22.62 6.35 12.28
N GLN A 26 -22.28 7.62 12.55
CA GLN A 26 -21.23 8.32 11.81
C GLN A 26 -19.84 7.73 12.09
N ALA A 27 -19.52 7.41 13.33
CA ALA A 27 -18.26 6.75 13.68
C ALA A 27 -18.16 5.35 13.05
N ALA A 28 -19.24 4.57 13.06
CA ALA A 28 -19.29 3.27 12.40
C ALA A 28 -19.17 3.39 10.88
N ALA A 29 -19.81 4.38 10.25
CA ALA A 29 -19.70 4.64 8.83
C ALA A 29 -18.30 5.09 8.41
N GLU A 30 -17.62 5.89 9.23
CA GLU A 30 -16.21 6.27 9.02
C GLU A 30 -15.28 5.06 9.17
N ILE A 31 -15.48 4.21 10.18
CA ILE A 31 -14.72 2.94 10.35
C ILE A 31 -14.93 2.00 9.15
N ILE A 32 -16.15 1.89 8.63
CA ILE A 32 -16.46 1.08 7.45
C ILE A 32 -15.77 1.65 6.20
N LYS A 33 -15.80 2.98 6.00
CA LYS A 33 -15.10 3.63 4.89
C LYS A 33 -13.58 3.49 5.00
N GLU A 34 -13.03 3.50 6.21
CA GLU A 34 -11.59 3.35 6.45
C GLU A 34 -11.13 1.91 6.21
N GLN A 35 -11.89 0.90 6.66
CA GLN A 35 -11.63 -0.50 6.26
C GLN A 35 -11.76 -0.70 4.75
N ASP A 36 -12.65 0.07 4.10
CA ASP A 36 -12.75 0.06 2.66
C ASP A 36 -11.55 0.69 1.94
N ARG A 37 -10.67 1.42 2.63
CA ARG A 37 -9.44 1.97 2.03
C ARG A 37 -8.25 1.04 2.14
N LEU A 38 -8.34 0.05 3.02
CA LEU A 38 -7.22 -0.83 3.33
C LEU A 38 -7.34 -2.19 2.65
N LEU A 39 -6.19 -2.82 2.40
CA LEU A 39 -6.14 -4.24 2.07
C LEU A 39 -6.54 -5.08 3.28
N PRO A 40 -7.19 -6.25 3.14
CA PRO A 40 -7.47 -7.09 4.30
C PRO A 40 -6.18 -7.52 5.03
N ILE A 41 -6.14 -7.31 6.34
CA ILE A 41 -4.98 -7.63 7.21
C ILE A 41 -4.48 -9.07 7.04
N ALA A 42 -5.39 -10.01 6.79
CA ALA A 42 -5.08 -11.42 6.58
C ALA A 42 -4.24 -11.64 5.31
N ASN A 43 -4.51 -10.90 4.23
CA ASN A 43 -3.75 -11.01 2.98
C ASN A 43 -2.33 -10.48 3.17
N VAL A 44 -2.20 -9.32 3.83
CA VAL A 44 -0.90 -8.72 4.15
C VAL A 44 -0.09 -9.65 5.05
N GLY A 45 -0.69 -10.10 6.16
CA GLY A 45 -0.02 -11.00 7.11
C GLY A 45 0.39 -12.34 6.50
N ARG A 46 -0.38 -12.88 5.54
CA ARG A 46 -0.03 -14.10 4.80
C ARG A 46 1.23 -13.90 3.97
N ILE A 47 1.28 -12.84 3.15
CA ILE A 47 2.43 -12.54 2.29
C ILE A 47 3.67 -12.29 3.16
N MET A 48 3.56 -11.45 4.19
CA MET A 48 4.66 -11.23 5.13
C MET A 48 5.17 -12.56 5.70
N LYS A 49 4.28 -13.46 6.12
CA LYS A 49 4.67 -14.74 6.71
C LYS A 49 5.35 -15.70 5.72
N GLN A 50 5.06 -15.59 4.42
CA GLN A 50 5.72 -16.37 3.36
C GLN A 50 7.20 -15.97 3.19
N ILE A 51 7.54 -14.70 3.46
CA ILE A 51 8.91 -14.19 3.36
C ILE A 51 9.74 -14.55 4.59
N LEU A 52 9.10 -14.62 5.76
CA LEU A 52 9.81 -14.82 7.01
C LEU A 52 10.24 -16.28 7.24
N PRO A 53 11.34 -16.52 7.99
CA PRO A 53 11.70 -17.85 8.45
C PRO A 53 10.56 -18.57 9.18
N PRO A 54 10.52 -19.93 9.17
CA PRO A 54 9.41 -20.68 9.75
C PRO A 54 9.11 -20.33 11.22
N ASN A 55 10.15 -20.11 12.02
CA ASN A 55 10.07 -19.80 13.45
C ASN A 55 9.86 -18.31 13.79
N ALA A 56 9.90 -17.43 12.80
CA ALA A 56 9.68 -16.00 13.00
C ALA A 56 8.19 -15.68 13.21
N LYS A 57 7.91 -14.67 14.01
CA LYS A 57 6.56 -14.15 14.32
C LYS A 57 6.42 -12.73 13.78
N ILE A 58 5.19 -12.30 13.58
CA ILE A 58 4.83 -10.93 13.17
C ILE A 58 3.89 -10.39 14.23
N SER A 59 4.20 -9.24 14.83
CA SER A 59 3.28 -8.58 15.77
C SER A 59 2.02 -8.07 15.05
N LYS A 60 0.95 -7.81 15.79
CA LYS A 60 -0.26 -7.16 15.27
C LYS A 60 0.09 -5.79 14.66
N GLU A 61 0.77 -4.97 15.44
CA GLU A 61 1.30 -3.65 15.05
C GLU A 61 2.08 -3.69 13.72
N ALA A 62 2.97 -4.68 13.51
CA ALA A 62 3.72 -4.80 12.26
C ALA A 62 2.82 -5.06 11.05
N LYS A 63 1.78 -5.89 11.20
CA LYS A 63 0.84 -6.18 10.11
C LYS A 63 0.01 -4.97 9.77
N GLU A 64 -0.47 -4.24 10.76
CA GLU A 64 -1.30 -3.03 10.58
C GLU A 64 -0.46 -1.89 9.99
N THR A 65 0.78 -1.71 10.46
CA THR A 65 1.73 -0.76 9.84
C THR A 65 1.93 -1.10 8.37
N MET A 66 2.28 -2.36 8.06
CA MET A 66 2.47 -2.79 6.68
C MET A 66 1.20 -2.58 5.83
N GLN A 67 0.03 -2.92 6.38
CA GLN A 67 -1.27 -2.78 5.72
C GLN A 67 -1.56 -1.32 5.32
N GLU A 68 -1.34 -0.39 6.26
CA GLU A 68 -1.47 1.05 6.03
C GLU A 68 -0.54 1.48 4.89
N CYS A 69 0.74 1.12 5.00
CA CYS A 69 1.77 1.47 4.03
C CYS A 69 1.43 1.03 2.61
N VAL A 70 1.09 -0.26 2.43
CA VAL A 70 0.88 -0.81 1.10
C VAL A 70 -0.43 -0.27 0.48
N SER A 71 -1.43 0.03 1.29
CA SER A 71 -2.71 0.59 0.81
C SER A 71 -2.53 2.05 0.39
N GLU A 72 -1.76 2.82 1.15
CA GLU A 72 -1.34 4.18 0.78
C GLU A 72 -0.47 4.17 -0.49
N PHE A 73 0.50 3.26 -0.60
CA PHE A 73 1.31 3.08 -1.81
C PHE A 73 0.45 2.83 -3.06
N ILE A 74 -0.52 1.91 -2.98
CA ILE A 74 -1.47 1.65 -4.08
C ILE A 74 -2.19 2.93 -4.47
N SER A 75 -2.69 3.67 -3.47
CA SER A 75 -3.48 4.89 -3.69
C SER A 75 -2.63 6.00 -4.32
N PHE A 76 -1.40 6.19 -3.83
CA PHE A 76 -0.48 7.23 -4.27
C PHE A 76 -0.04 7.02 -5.72
N VAL A 77 0.47 5.83 -6.06
CA VAL A 77 0.89 5.52 -7.44
C VAL A 77 -0.30 5.60 -8.40
N THR A 78 -1.49 5.16 -7.96
CA THR A 78 -2.70 5.22 -8.78
C THR A 78 -3.16 6.66 -9.03
N GLY A 79 -3.04 7.54 -8.03
CA GLY A 79 -3.31 8.97 -8.16
C GLY A 79 -2.44 9.63 -9.23
N GLU A 80 -1.11 9.44 -9.15
CA GLU A 80 -0.17 9.97 -10.15
C GLU A 80 -0.43 9.43 -11.56
N ALA A 81 -0.70 8.12 -11.68
CA ALA A 81 -1.05 7.50 -12.96
C ALA A 81 -2.36 8.08 -13.54
N SER A 82 -3.35 8.33 -12.68
CA SER A 82 -4.61 8.97 -13.09
C SER A 82 -4.42 10.41 -13.51
N ASP A 83 -3.59 11.18 -12.81
CA ASP A 83 -3.29 12.56 -13.17
C ASP A 83 -2.65 12.66 -14.55
N LYS A 84 -1.70 11.77 -14.87
CA LYS A 84 -1.16 11.66 -16.22
C LYS A 84 -2.24 11.29 -17.24
N CYS A 85 -3.01 10.24 -16.99
CA CYS A 85 -4.11 9.80 -17.85
C CYS A 85 -5.07 10.96 -18.14
N HIS A 86 -5.42 11.73 -17.12
CA HIS A 86 -6.32 12.87 -17.22
C HIS A 86 -5.72 14.03 -18.02
N LYS A 87 -4.44 14.37 -17.81
CA LYS A 87 -3.70 15.37 -18.60
C LYS A 87 -3.67 15.01 -20.08
N GLU A 88 -3.63 13.72 -20.40
CA GLU A 88 -3.73 13.19 -21.78
C GLU A 88 -5.18 13.07 -22.31
N LYS A 89 -6.17 13.62 -21.58
CA LYS A 89 -7.60 13.61 -21.95
C LYS A 89 -8.19 12.20 -22.06
N ARG A 90 -7.56 11.20 -21.43
CA ARG A 90 -8.09 9.83 -21.33
C ARG A 90 -8.87 9.67 -20.03
N LYS A 91 -9.82 8.73 -20.03
CA LYS A 91 -10.59 8.34 -18.83
C LYS A 91 -10.20 6.97 -18.31
N THR A 92 -9.32 6.24 -19.00
CA THR A 92 -8.92 4.89 -18.63
C THR A 92 -7.42 4.87 -18.31
N VAL A 93 -7.09 4.67 -17.05
CA VAL A 93 -5.72 4.43 -16.58
C VAL A 93 -5.26 3.08 -17.11
N ASN A 94 -4.12 3.07 -17.82
CA ASN A 94 -3.53 1.86 -18.40
C ASN A 94 -2.25 1.45 -17.66
N GLY A 95 -1.62 0.35 -18.11
CA GLY A 95 -0.36 -0.12 -17.52
C GLY A 95 0.77 0.89 -17.68
N ASP A 96 0.83 1.58 -18.82
CA ASP A 96 1.90 2.54 -19.13
C ASP A 96 1.83 3.80 -18.26
N ASP A 97 0.63 4.22 -17.87
CA ASP A 97 0.40 5.29 -16.89
C ASP A 97 1.01 4.91 -15.54
N VAL A 98 0.82 3.67 -15.11
CA VAL A 98 1.40 3.13 -13.88
C VAL A 98 2.91 3.02 -13.99
N CYS A 99 3.44 2.49 -15.10
CA CYS A 99 4.88 2.45 -15.37
C CYS A 99 5.50 3.85 -15.24
N TRP A 100 4.86 4.83 -15.87
CA TRP A 100 5.32 6.21 -15.83
C TRP A 100 5.22 6.81 -14.43
N ALA A 101 4.15 6.53 -13.68
CA ALA A 101 3.99 7.02 -12.32
C ALA A 101 5.12 6.52 -11.42
N PHE A 102 5.51 5.26 -11.55
CA PHE A 102 6.67 4.75 -10.83
C PHE A 102 7.95 5.54 -11.14
N GLY A 103 8.20 5.85 -12.41
CA GLY A 103 9.39 6.63 -12.75
C GLY A 103 9.33 8.10 -12.32
N ALA A 104 8.16 8.72 -12.46
CA ALA A 104 7.94 10.08 -11.95
C ALA A 104 8.14 10.18 -10.43
N LEU A 105 7.85 9.10 -9.70
CA LEU A 105 8.04 8.99 -8.26
C LEU A 105 9.45 8.58 -7.85
N GLY A 106 10.36 8.33 -8.80
CA GLY A 106 11.73 7.90 -8.54
C GLY A 106 11.85 6.42 -8.16
N PHE A 107 10.82 5.61 -8.41
CA PHE A 107 10.85 4.17 -8.19
C PHE A 107 11.45 3.40 -9.37
N ASP A 108 11.98 4.07 -10.41
CA ASP A 108 12.52 3.44 -11.62
C ASP A 108 13.45 2.26 -11.33
N ASP A 109 14.43 2.46 -10.42
CA ASP A 109 15.40 1.43 -10.03
C ASP A 109 14.78 0.23 -9.28
N TYR A 110 13.55 0.41 -8.78
CA TYR A 110 12.79 -0.59 -8.06
C TYR A 110 11.73 -1.25 -8.95
N VAL A 111 11.33 -0.68 -10.08
CA VAL A 111 10.26 -1.24 -10.95
C VAL A 111 10.67 -2.59 -11.52
N ASP A 112 11.89 -2.71 -12.04
CA ASP A 112 12.38 -3.95 -12.65
C ASP A 112 12.55 -5.06 -11.60
N PRO A 113 13.19 -4.81 -10.43
CA PRO A 113 13.16 -5.74 -9.30
C PRO A 113 11.74 -6.05 -8.80
N MET A 114 10.85 -5.06 -8.73
CA MET A 114 9.46 -5.25 -8.27
C MET A 114 8.60 -6.07 -9.25
N ARG A 115 8.97 -6.11 -10.54
CA ARG A 115 8.31 -6.90 -11.59
C ARG A 115 8.88 -8.29 -11.73
N SER A 116 10.17 -8.46 -11.46
CA SER A 116 10.85 -9.75 -11.56
C SER A 116 10.67 -10.54 -10.25
N ARG A 117 9.53 -11.21 -10.13
CA ARG A 117 9.23 -12.11 -8.99
C ARG A 117 10.21 -13.29 -8.81
N ASP A 118 11.07 -13.53 -9.79
CA ASP A 118 11.96 -14.70 -9.85
C ASP A 118 13.28 -14.51 -9.11
N LEU A 119 13.56 -13.33 -8.56
CA LEU A 119 14.65 -13.19 -7.60
C LEU A 119 14.18 -13.71 -6.25
N ASN A 120 14.36 -15.03 -6.05
CA ASN A 120 14.50 -15.62 -4.73
C ASN A 120 15.25 -14.62 -3.83
N PHE A 121 14.65 -14.22 -2.71
CA PHE A 121 15.18 -13.29 -1.70
C PHE A 121 16.69 -13.46 -1.40
N SER A 122 17.23 -14.66 -1.62
CA SER A 122 18.66 -14.99 -1.59
C SER A 122 19.56 -14.20 -2.56
N GLY A 123 19.08 -13.75 -3.73
CA GLY A 123 19.86 -12.98 -4.71
C GLY A 123 19.95 -11.48 -4.40
N PHE A 124 18.96 -10.93 -3.69
CA PHE A 124 18.92 -9.50 -3.37
C PHE A 124 19.94 -9.13 -2.27
N ASN A 125 20.19 -10.03 -1.31
CA ASN A 125 21.28 -9.89 -0.34
C ASN A 125 22.68 -9.81 -1.00
N GLN A 126 22.81 -10.20 -2.28
CA GLN A 126 24.05 -10.14 -3.04
C GLN A 126 24.18 -8.86 -3.90
N LEU A 127 23.07 -8.15 -4.15
CA LEU A 127 23.02 -6.80 -4.71
C LEU A 127 23.18 -5.73 -3.61
N GLY A 128 24.15 -5.96 -2.72
CA GLY A 128 24.52 -4.99 -1.69
C GLY A 128 24.71 -3.60 -2.30
N ARG A 129 23.91 -2.65 -1.79
CA ARG A 129 23.81 -1.22 -2.19
C ARG A 129 22.80 -0.92 -3.30
N LEU A 130 21.52 -0.93 -2.97
CA LEU A 130 20.69 0.18 -3.46
C LEU A 130 21.17 1.43 -2.73
N GLN A 131 21.58 2.45 -3.49
CA GLN A 131 21.98 3.73 -2.90
C GLN A 131 20.75 4.36 -2.22
N PRO A 132 20.92 5.07 -1.10
CA PRO A 132 19.83 5.83 -0.49
C PRO A 132 19.23 6.77 -1.53
N MET A 133 17.90 6.78 -1.65
CA MET A 133 17.15 7.63 -2.56
C MET A 133 17.42 9.11 -2.24
N GLN A 134 18.36 9.74 -2.94
CA GLN A 134 18.49 11.19 -2.90
C GLN A 134 17.58 11.79 -3.98
N GLY A 135 16.43 12.32 -3.57
CA GLY A 135 15.66 13.24 -4.40
C GLY A 135 14.20 12.85 -4.61
N LEU A 136 13.34 13.24 -3.67
CA LEU A 136 11.97 13.65 -4.04
C LEU A 136 12.06 15.05 -4.64
N PRO A 137 11.67 15.27 -5.91
CA PRO A 137 11.71 16.60 -6.48
C PRO A 137 10.59 17.47 -5.87
N ARG A 138 10.98 18.65 -5.37
CA ARG A 138 10.03 19.75 -5.13
C ARG A 138 9.38 20.10 -6.47
N ALA A 139 8.06 20.20 -6.48
CA ALA A 139 7.29 20.65 -7.62
C ALA A 139 7.85 21.98 -8.17
N SER A 140 8.36 21.96 -9.41
CA SER A 140 8.35 23.11 -10.31
C SER A 140 8.57 22.73 -11.79
N SER A 141 7.60 23.18 -12.58
CA SER A 141 7.53 23.44 -14.03
C SER A 141 8.67 23.07 -15.01
N SER A 142 8.26 22.27 -16.01
CA SER A 142 8.49 22.36 -17.48
C SER A 142 9.91 22.53 -18.06
N SER A 143 10.33 21.61 -18.94
CA SER A 143 10.26 21.79 -20.41
C SER A 143 10.83 20.59 -21.22
N THR A 144 10.03 20.15 -22.18
CA THR A 144 10.30 19.61 -23.54
C THR A 144 11.70 19.07 -23.93
N SER A 145 11.75 17.87 -24.52
CA SER A 145 11.98 17.66 -25.98
C SER A 145 11.96 16.17 -26.39
N ALA A 146 11.48 15.91 -27.60
CA ALA A 146 11.24 14.60 -28.23
C ALA A 146 12.49 13.98 -28.89
N SER A 147 12.50 12.64 -29.09
CA SER A 147 12.61 11.99 -30.43
C SER A 147 12.89 10.46 -30.40
N ARG A 148 12.03 9.73 -31.13
CA ARG A 148 12.29 8.69 -32.19
C ARG A 148 12.83 7.28 -31.88
N ASP A 149 11.97 6.30 -32.21
CA ASP A 149 12.11 5.14 -33.12
C ASP A 149 13.13 3.99 -32.89
N ARG A 150 12.59 2.75 -32.84
CA ARG A 150 12.93 1.48 -33.57
C ARG A 150 12.55 0.25 -32.70
N ASP A 151 11.58 -0.59 -33.07
CA ASP A 151 11.54 -1.67 -34.08
C ASP A 151 12.43 -2.90 -33.79
N GLY A 152 11.78 -4.07 -33.72
CA GLY A 152 12.34 -5.38 -34.11
C GLY A 152 12.68 -6.42 -33.03
N GLY A 153 12.00 -7.58 -33.07
CA GLY A 153 12.67 -8.88 -32.95
C GLY A 153 12.09 -9.92 -31.99
N ASP A 154 11.31 -10.85 -32.54
CA ASP A 154 10.94 -12.16 -31.97
C ASP A 154 12.14 -13.07 -31.66
N GLY A 155 11.97 -13.96 -30.67
CA GLY A 155 12.91 -15.04 -30.36
C GLY A 155 12.31 -16.10 -29.44
N ASP A 156 11.72 -17.13 -30.05
CA ASP A 156 11.26 -18.39 -29.43
C ASP A 156 12.44 -19.25 -28.93
N GLY A 157 12.22 -19.97 -27.83
CA GLY A 157 13.22 -20.85 -27.21
C GLY A 157 12.63 -21.67 -26.07
N GLY A 158 12.12 -22.86 -26.39
CA GLY A 158 11.54 -23.79 -25.42
C GLY A 158 12.56 -24.58 -24.57
N GLY A 159 12.05 -25.18 -23.49
CA GLY A 159 12.70 -26.31 -22.82
C GLY A 159 12.47 -26.40 -21.31
N GLY A 160 11.90 -27.54 -20.87
CA GLY A 160 12.20 -28.11 -19.55
C GLY A 160 11.12 -27.95 -18.48
N GLY A 161 10.39 -29.04 -18.22
CA GLY A 161 9.46 -29.15 -17.11
C GLY A 161 10.15 -28.96 -15.76
N VAL A 162 9.67 -27.97 -15.02
CA VAL A 162 9.71 -27.90 -13.57
C VAL A 162 8.28 -27.65 -13.12
N THR A 163 7.83 -28.39 -12.13
CA THR A 163 6.51 -28.26 -11.52
C THR A 163 6.36 -26.85 -10.96
N MET A 164 5.79 -25.94 -11.76
CA MET A 164 5.47 -24.57 -11.36
C MET A 164 4.39 -24.65 -10.29
N THR A 165 4.75 -24.55 -9.02
CA THR A 165 3.78 -24.27 -7.95
C THR A 165 3.29 -22.83 -8.13
N ASN A 166 2.26 -22.69 -8.95
CA ASN A 166 1.25 -21.63 -9.01
C ASN A 166 1.71 -20.21 -8.59
N GLY A 167 2.35 -19.50 -9.51
CA GLY A 167 2.75 -18.08 -9.34
C GLY A 167 1.58 -17.10 -9.12
N GLN A 168 0.33 -17.55 -9.19
CA GLN A 168 -0.86 -16.74 -8.85
C GLN A 168 -1.25 -16.80 -7.37
N ASP A 169 -0.82 -17.82 -6.62
CA ASP A 169 -1.28 -18.02 -5.23
C ASP A 169 -0.62 -17.06 -4.23
N ASN A 170 0.47 -16.39 -4.59
CA ASN A 170 1.24 -15.52 -3.68
C ASN A 170 0.92 -14.03 -3.82
N LEU A 171 0.01 -13.67 -4.73
CA LEU A 171 -0.39 -12.28 -4.90
C LEU A 171 -1.43 -11.81 -3.89
N LEU A 172 -1.47 -10.49 -3.70
CA LEU A 172 -2.67 -9.81 -3.21
C LEU A 172 -3.85 -10.07 -4.14
N PRO A 173 -5.10 -10.25 -3.66
CA PRO A 173 -6.23 -10.42 -4.56
C PRO A 173 -6.46 -9.19 -5.45
N ILE A 174 -6.56 -9.40 -6.77
CA ILE A 174 -6.73 -8.34 -7.78
C ILE A 174 -7.96 -7.46 -7.51
N ALA A 175 -9.03 -8.05 -6.93
CA ALA A 175 -10.25 -7.35 -6.58
C ALA A 175 -10.00 -6.31 -5.48
N ASN A 176 -9.21 -6.66 -4.45
CA ASN A 176 -8.89 -5.76 -3.35
C ASN A 176 -8.01 -4.61 -3.84
N VAL A 177 -7.02 -4.91 -4.67
CA VAL A 177 -6.17 -3.89 -5.31
C VAL A 177 -7.02 -2.95 -6.17
N GLY A 178 -7.82 -3.51 -7.08
CA GLY A 178 -8.67 -2.73 -7.98
C GLY A 178 -9.70 -1.86 -7.26
N ARG A 179 -10.14 -2.25 -6.06
CA ARG A 179 -11.04 -1.49 -5.19
C ARG A 179 -10.36 -0.26 -4.62
N ILE A 180 -9.18 -0.42 -4.00
CA ILE A 180 -8.38 0.69 -3.46
C ILE A 180 -7.98 1.65 -4.58
N MET A 181 -7.50 1.09 -5.70
CA MET A 181 -7.19 1.89 -6.89
C MET A 181 -8.40 2.72 -7.35
N LYS A 182 -9.63 2.25 -7.17
CA LYS A 182 -10.82 2.97 -7.61
C LYS A 182 -11.31 4.01 -6.60
N ASP A 183 -11.07 3.79 -5.30
CA ASP A 183 -11.48 4.71 -4.22
C ASP A 183 -10.76 6.06 -4.33
N GLY A 184 -9.47 6.06 -4.70
CA GLY A 184 -8.67 7.27 -4.89
C GLY A 184 -8.96 8.06 -6.17
N LEU A 185 -9.91 7.64 -7.01
CA LEU A 185 -10.11 8.19 -8.34
C LEU A 185 -11.47 8.86 -8.55
N PRO A 186 -11.57 9.83 -9.48
CA PRO A 186 -12.85 10.41 -9.87
C PRO A 186 -13.88 9.34 -10.30
N PRO A 187 -15.19 9.55 -10.08
CA PRO A 187 -16.22 8.55 -10.38
C PRO A 187 -16.16 8.03 -11.83
N GLN A 188 -15.91 8.92 -12.79
CA GLN A 188 -15.83 8.61 -14.22
C GLN A 188 -14.55 7.90 -14.67
N ALA A 189 -13.52 7.84 -13.82
CA ALA A 189 -12.26 7.19 -14.16
C ALA A 189 -12.46 5.67 -14.32
N LYS A 190 -11.75 5.06 -15.26
CA LYS A 190 -11.71 3.61 -15.49
C LYS A 190 -10.28 3.14 -15.30
N ILE A 191 -10.12 1.87 -14.94
CA ILE A 191 -8.81 1.25 -14.74
C ILE A 191 -8.76 0.00 -15.61
N SER A 192 -7.76 -0.11 -16.46
CA SER A 192 -7.57 -1.29 -17.31
C SER A 192 -7.17 -2.51 -16.47
N LYS A 193 -7.40 -3.72 -16.99
CA LYS A 193 -6.94 -4.95 -16.35
C LYS A 193 -5.43 -4.93 -16.11
N ARG A 194 -4.65 -4.53 -17.13
CA ARG A 194 -3.19 -4.45 -17.04
C ARG A 194 -2.71 -3.49 -15.95
N ALA A 195 -3.36 -2.34 -15.78
CA ALA A 195 -3.01 -1.40 -14.71
C ALA A 195 -3.19 -2.04 -13.32
N LYS A 196 -4.29 -2.79 -13.11
CA LYS A 196 -4.53 -3.49 -11.84
C LYS A 196 -3.49 -4.58 -11.59
N GLU A 197 -3.11 -5.35 -12.62
CA GLU A 197 -2.09 -6.39 -12.52
C GLU A 197 -0.72 -5.80 -12.19
N THR A 198 -0.32 -4.71 -12.86
CA THR A 198 0.95 -4.01 -12.56
C THR A 198 0.99 -3.53 -11.11
N ILE A 199 -0.07 -2.87 -10.62
CA ILE A 199 -0.12 -2.43 -9.23
C ILE A 199 -0.15 -3.62 -8.26
N GLN A 200 -0.89 -4.69 -8.57
CA GLN A 200 -0.95 -5.90 -7.75
C GLN A 200 0.43 -6.56 -7.58
N GLU A 201 1.18 -6.67 -8.68
CA GLU A 201 2.55 -7.17 -8.70
C GLU A 201 3.45 -6.29 -7.83
N CYS A 202 3.50 -4.98 -8.12
CA CYS A 202 4.37 -4.06 -7.39
C CYS A 202 4.01 -3.95 -5.90
N ALA A 203 2.73 -3.92 -5.55
CA ALA A 203 2.29 -3.85 -4.15
C ALA A 203 2.60 -5.14 -3.37
N THR A 204 2.50 -6.30 -4.04
CA THR A 204 2.90 -7.58 -3.42
C THR A 204 4.40 -7.58 -3.17
N GLU A 205 5.19 -7.14 -4.15
CA GLU A 205 6.65 -7.12 -4.04
C GLU A 205 7.14 -6.07 -3.04
N PHE A 206 6.44 -4.93 -2.92
CA PHE A 206 6.66 -3.96 -1.85
C PHE A 206 6.55 -4.58 -0.46
N ILE A 207 5.49 -5.38 -0.21
CA ILE A 207 5.35 -6.13 1.05
C ILE A 207 6.55 -7.07 1.22
N SER A 208 6.97 -7.76 0.16
CA SER A 208 8.10 -8.69 0.21
C SER A 208 9.40 -8.01 0.62
N PHE A 209 9.77 -6.91 -0.05
CA PHE A 209 11.00 -6.17 0.21
C PHE A 209 11.05 -5.60 1.62
N VAL A 210 10.01 -4.86 2.02
CA VAL A 210 9.95 -4.24 3.34
C VAL A 210 9.95 -5.31 4.44
N THR A 211 9.24 -6.43 4.25
CA THR A 211 9.24 -7.54 5.22
C THR A 211 10.60 -8.20 5.34
N GLY A 212 11.28 -8.40 4.21
CA GLY A 212 12.62 -8.98 4.17
C GLY A 212 13.62 -8.15 4.97
N GLU A 213 13.67 -6.85 4.72
CA GLU A 213 14.55 -5.92 5.44
C GLU A 213 14.19 -5.81 6.93
N ALA A 214 12.89 -5.76 7.26
CA ALA A 214 12.41 -5.77 8.64
C ALA A 214 12.82 -7.05 9.39
N SER A 215 12.76 -8.20 8.70
CA SER A 215 13.25 -9.48 9.21
C SER A 215 14.74 -9.46 9.51
N GLU A 216 15.55 -8.91 8.59
CA GLU A 216 16.99 -8.80 8.77
C GLU A 216 17.35 -7.99 10.01
N ARG A 217 16.70 -6.82 10.20
CA ARG A 217 16.86 -6.04 11.43
C ARG A 217 16.44 -6.82 12.67
N CYS A 218 15.25 -7.43 12.66
CA CYS A 218 14.74 -8.21 13.78
C CYS A 218 15.71 -9.32 14.19
N ARG A 219 16.28 -10.06 13.22
CA ARG A 219 17.29 -11.10 13.45
C ARG A 219 18.60 -10.53 13.98
N ARG A 220 19.07 -9.40 13.43
CA ARG A 220 20.30 -8.71 13.88
C ARG A 220 20.19 -8.28 15.35
N GLU A 221 19.00 -7.89 15.78
CA GLU A 221 18.70 -7.58 17.19
C GLU A 221 18.38 -8.83 18.04
N ARG A 222 18.60 -10.04 17.52
CA ARG A 222 18.35 -11.33 18.18
C ARG A 222 16.89 -11.53 18.62
N ARG A 223 15.95 -10.84 17.97
CA ARG A 223 14.51 -11.03 18.17
C ARG A 223 13.98 -12.08 17.20
N LYS A 224 12.82 -12.67 17.54
CA LYS A 224 12.08 -13.60 16.67
C LYS A 224 10.74 -13.04 16.21
N THR A 225 10.37 -11.85 16.67
CA THR A 225 9.09 -11.21 16.34
C THR A 225 9.38 -9.88 15.66
N VAL A 226 9.01 -9.77 14.38
CA VAL A 226 9.02 -8.51 13.63
C VAL A 226 7.92 -7.61 14.19
N ASN A 227 8.28 -6.37 14.54
CA ASN A 227 7.36 -5.36 15.08
C ASN A 227 7.17 -4.14 14.15
N GLY A 228 6.36 -3.16 14.53
CA GLY A 228 6.14 -1.97 13.70
C GLY A 228 7.40 -1.15 13.46
N ASP A 229 8.26 -1.04 14.48
CA ASP A 229 9.52 -0.29 14.37
C ASP A 229 10.51 -0.91 13.36
N ASP A 230 10.47 -2.24 13.20
CA ASP A 230 11.22 -2.94 12.15
C ASP A 230 10.75 -2.53 10.75
N VAL A 231 9.42 -2.44 10.55
CA VAL A 231 8.80 -2.02 9.28
C VAL A 231 9.17 -0.56 8.97
N CYS A 232 9.04 0.35 9.94
CA CYS A 232 9.42 1.76 9.73
C CYS A 232 10.91 1.91 9.41
N HIS A 233 11.78 1.12 10.05
CA HIS A 233 13.20 1.17 9.73
C HIS A 233 13.54 0.57 8.39
N ALA A 234 12.90 -0.54 8.00
CA ALA A 234 13.05 -1.10 6.68
C ALA A 234 12.76 -0.06 5.60
N MET A 235 11.70 0.74 5.78
CA MET A 235 11.39 1.85 4.87
C MET A 235 12.49 2.90 4.79
N ARG A 236 13.07 3.33 5.92
CA ARG A 236 14.22 4.27 5.89
C ARG A 236 15.41 3.66 5.17
N THR A 237 15.73 2.40 5.45
CA THR A 237 16.85 1.70 4.79
C THR A 237 16.65 1.60 3.28
N LEU A 238 15.41 1.41 2.82
CA LEU A 238 15.06 1.36 1.41
C LEU A 238 15.00 2.74 0.74
N GLY A 239 15.25 3.83 1.48
CA GLY A 239 15.19 5.21 0.97
C GLY A 239 13.79 5.81 0.92
N LEU A 240 12.82 5.21 1.62
CA LEU A 240 11.43 5.67 1.70
C LEU A 240 11.21 6.52 2.96
N ASP A 241 12.11 7.47 3.23
CA ASP A 241 12.14 8.21 4.50
C ASP A 241 10.82 8.93 4.84
N HIS A 242 10.17 9.53 3.84
CA HIS A 242 8.89 10.21 4.03
C HIS A 242 7.77 9.23 4.44
N TYR A 243 7.74 8.04 3.84
CA TYR A 243 6.84 6.97 4.23
C TYR A 243 7.18 6.48 5.64
N ALA A 244 8.45 6.27 5.95
CA ALA A 244 8.87 5.83 7.27
C ALA A 244 8.45 6.80 8.38
N ASP A 245 8.54 8.11 8.13
CA ASP A 245 8.14 9.13 9.09
C ASP A 245 6.62 9.21 9.25
N ALA A 246 5.85 9.07 8.16
CA ALA A 246 4.40 8.97 8.23
C ALA A 246 3.97 7.75 9.06
N MET A 247 4.61 6.61 8.85
CA MET A 247 4.33 5.37 9.56
C MET A 247 4.77 5.41 11.02
N HIS A 248 5.87 6.09 11.32
CA HIS A 248 6.27 6.29 12.71
C HIS A 248 5.24 7.15 13.48
N ARG A 249 4.69 8.19 12.84
CA ARG A 249 3.59 8.99 13.43
C ARG A 249 2.30 8.18 13.58
N TYR A 250 2.01 7.26 12.64
CA TYR A 250 0.91 6.32 12.78
C TYR A 250 1.11 5.41 14.00
N LEU A 251 2.29 4.81 14.16
CA LEU A 251 2.62 3.94 15.28
C LEU A 251 2.50 4.64 16.65
N GLN A 252 2.95 5.88 16.74
CA GLN A 252 2.81 6.67 17.97
C GLN A 252 1.34 6.81 18.35
N ARG A 253 0.49 7.23 17.40
CA ARG A 253 -0.96 7.35 17.63
C ARG A 253 -1.64 6.01 17.93
N TYR A 254 -1.20 4.94 17.29
CA TYR A 254 -1.71 3.59 17.54
C TYR A 254 -1.49 3.18 18.99
N ARG A 255 -0.27 3.38 19.51
CA ARG A 255 0.10 3.03 20.89
C ARG A 255 -0.66 3.88 21.90
N GLU A 256 -0.79 5.18 21.64
CA GLU A 256 -1.60 6.09 22.47
C GLU A 256 -3.09 5.70 22.47
N GLY A 257 -3.60 5.18 21.34
CA GLY A 257 -4.98 4.71 21.22
C GLY A 257 -5.27 3.39 21.96
N GLU A 258 -4.33 2.44 22.01
CA GLU A 258 -4.48 1.22 22.81
C GLU A 258 -4.42 1.49 24.32
N GLU A 259 -3.78 2.59 24.78
CA GLU A 259 -3.77 2.97 26.20
C GLU A 259 -5.10 3.58 26.68
N LEU A 260 -5.97 4.01 25.76
CA LEU A 260 -7.26 4.66 26.05
C LEU A 260 -8.48 3.76 25.85
N ALA A 261 -8.28 2.50 25.43
CA ALA A 261 -9.33 1.50 25.13
C ALA A 261 -9.39 0.40 26.20
#